data_AF-X0TMS2-F1
#
_entry.id   AF-X0TMS2-F1
#
_cell.length_a   1.000
_cell.length_b   1.000
_cell.length_c   1.000
_cell.angle_alpha   90.00
_cell.angle_beta   90.00
_cell.angle_gamma   90.00
#
_symmetry.space_group_name_H-M   'P 1'
#
loop_
_entity.id
_entity.type
_entity.pdbx_description
1 polymer ?
#
loop_
_entity_poly.entity_id
_entity_poly.type
_entity_poly.pdbx_seq_one_letter_code
_entity_poly.pdbx_strand_id
1 'polypeptide(L)' 'MATNNTASPFVHLRVHSAYSLLEGALTVAKLSELATSHAMPALALTDRNNLFGALEFSETLSKAGIQP' A
#
# COMPACT_ATOMS: atom_id res chain seq x y z
N MET A 1 13.34 18.44 10.59
CA MET A 1 12.59 19.44 9.80
C MET A 1 11.27 18.79 9.39
N ALA A 2 10.28 18.79 10.29
CA ALA A 2 8.97 18.23 10.04
C ALA A 2 8.14 19.29 9.30
N THR A 3 7.95 19.10 8.00
CA THR A 3 7.01 19.92 7.22
C THR A 3 5.61 19.44 7.58
N ASN A 4 4.99 20.11 8.54
CA ASN A 4 3.57 19.93 8.87
C ASN A 4 2.74 20.42 7.67
N ASN A 5 2.50 19.51 6.71
CA ASN A 5 1.58 19.75 5.61
C ASN A 5 0.17 19.82 6.21
N THR A 6 -0.47 20.98 6.10
CA THR A 6 -1.79 21.33 6.65
C THR A 6 -2.96 20.71 5.87
N ALA A 7 -2.70 19.60 5.17
CA ALA A 7 -3.69 18.75 4.56
C ALA A 7 -3.53 17.35 5.17
N SER A 8 -4.58 16.81 5.78
CA SER A 8 -4.56 15.46 6.33
C SER A 8 -4.09 14.49 5.24
N PRO A 9 -3.00 13.73 5.44
CA PRO A 9 -2.53 12.81 4.44
C PRO A 9 -3.60 11.76 4.17
N PHE A 10 -3.90 11.54 2.88
CA PHE A 10 -4.88 10.56 2.46
C PHE A 10 -4.24 9.17 2.44
N VAL A 11 -4.90 8.20 3.06
CA VAL A 11 -4.43 6.82 3.21
C VAL A 11 -5.53 5.88 2.76
N HIS A 12 -5.22 4.99 1.82
CA HIS A 12 -6.15 3.92 1.45
C HIS A 12 -6.08 2.80 2.48
N LEU A 13 -7.19 2.60 3.19
CA LEU A 13 -7.35 1.53 4.18
C LEU A 13 -8.02 0.26 3.63
N ARG A 14 -8.39 0.26 2.35
CA ARG A 14 -9.02 -0.87 1.67
C ARG A 14 -8.46 -1.00 0.25
N VAL A 15 -7.42 -1.80 0.09
CA VAL A 15 -6.74 -2.06 -1.18
C VAL A 15 -6.68 -3.56 -1.41
N HIS A 16 -6.92 -3.98 -2.64
CA HIS A 16 -6.86 -5.39 -3.04
C HIS A 16 -5.68 -5.54 -3.99
N SER A 17 -4.76 -6.44 -3.66
CA SER A 17 -3.63 -6.80 -4.50
C SER A 17 -4.02 -7.91 -5.48
N ALA A 18 -3.11 -8.25 -6.39
CA ALA A 18 -3.24 -9.39 -7.29
C ALA A 18 -3.50 -10.73 -6.57
N TYR A 19 -3.22 -10.83 -5.27
CA TYR A 19 -3.54 -11.99 -4.45
C TYR A 19 -5.03 -12.09 -4.06
N SER A 20 -5.80 -11.02 -4.26
CA SER A 20 -7.26 -11.06 -4.25
C SER A 20 -7.74 -11.69 -5.56
N LEU A 21 -7.78 -13.02 -5.58
CA LEU A 21 -8.09 -13.82 -6.77
C LEU A 21 -9.35 -13.31 -7.48
N LEU A 22 -9.23 -13.00 -8.77
CA LEU A 22 -10.30 -12.49 -9.64
C LEU A 22 -10.83 -11.08 -9.30
N GLU A 23 -10.29 -10.41 -8.27
CA GLU A 23 -10.76 -9.10 -7.81
C GLU A 23 -9.66 -8.02 -7.84
N GLY A 24 -8.39 -8.38 -7.69
CA GLY A 24 -7.27 -7.45 -7.69
C GLY A 24 -6.44 -7.52 -8.97
N ALA A 25 -6.20 -6.35 -9.57
CA ALA A 25 -5.40 -6.23 -10.80
C ALA A 25 -3.97 -5.74 -10.55
N LEU A 26 -3.68 -5.20 -9.36
CA LEU A 26 -2.42 -4.52 -9.06
C LEU A 26 -1.47 -5.43 -8.29
N THR A 27 -0.25 -5.59 -8.82
CA THR A 27 0.83 -6.27 -8.09
C THR A 27 1.32 -5.42 -6.92
N VAL A 28 1.91 -6.06 -5.92
CA VAL A 28 2.47 -5.39 -4.73
C VAL A 28 3.50 -4.32 -5.12
N ALA A 29 4.37 -4.62 -6.08
CA ALA A 29 5.34 -3.66 -6.61
C ALA A 29 4.65 -2.40 -7.19
N LYS A 30 3.57 -2.58 -7.96
CA LYS A 30 2.82 -1.46 -8.55
C LYS A 30 2.12 -0.62 -7.48
N LEU A 31 1.58 -1.27 -6.44
CA LEU A 31 1.00 -0.58 -5.29
C LEU A 31 2.04 0.31 -4.58
N SER A 32 3.26 -0.20 -4.39
CA SER A 32 4.36 0.57 -3.79
C SER A 32 4.77 1.77 -4.66
N GLU A 33 4.87 1.60 -5.98
CA GLU A 33 5.17 2.71 -6.91
C GLU A 33 4.10 3.80 -6.87
N LEU A 34 2.82 3.41 -6.86
CA LEU A 34 1.70 4.34 -6.80
C LEU A 34 1.68 5.09 -5.47
N ALA A 35 1.83 4.39 -4.36
CA ALA A 35 1.85 5.00 -3.03
C ALA A 35 3.00 6.00 -2.88
N THR A 36 4.17 5.69 -3.47
CA THR A 36 5.32 6.61 -3.52
C THR A 36 5.02 7.83 -4.38
N SER A 37 4.44 7.63 -5.57
CA SER A 37 4.12 8.70 -6.53
C SER A 37 3.07 9.68 -5.99
N HIS A 38 2.14 9.19 -5.16
CA HIS A 38 1.11 9.99 -4.52
C HIS A 38 1.51 10.54 -3.14
N ALA A 39 2.77 10.34 -2.71
CA ALA A 39 3.28 10.76 -1.40
C ALA A 39 2.39 10.26 -0.22
N MET A 40 1.87 9.04 -0.33
CA MET A 40 1.06 8.42 0.71
C MET A 40 1.97 7.89 1.83
N PRO A 41 1.74 8.27 3.10
CA PRO A 41 2.59 7.82 4.21
C PRO A 41 2.31 6.38 4.64
N ALA A 42 1.13 5.85 4.32
CA ALA A 42 0.70 4.50 4.67
C ALA A 42 -0.23 3.91 3.61
N LEU A 43 -0.34 2.59 3.56
CA LEU A 43 -1.26 1.87 2.69
C LEU A 43 -1.66 0.53 3.33
N ALA A 44 -2.97 0.23 3.42
CA ALA A 44 -3.42 -1.04 3.98
C ALA A 44 -3.70 -2.07 2.88
N LEU A 45 -3.32 -3.32 3.13
CA LEU A 45 -3.69 -4.46 2.31
C LEU A 45 -4.92 -5.18 2.89
N THR A 46 -5.96 -5.34 2.09
CA THR A 46 -7.23 -5.98 2.48
C THR A 46 -7.68 -6.98 1.40
N ASP A 47 -6.88 -8.01 1.15
CA ASP A 47 -7.23 -9.05 0.17
C ASP A 47 -8.43 -9.89 0.60
N ARG A 48 -9.15 -10.44 -0.38
CA ARG A 48 -10.37 -11.22 -0.14
C ARG A 48 -10.04 -12.59 0.45
N ASN A 49 -10.45 -12.80 1.70
CA ASN A 49 -10.35 -14.06 2.43
C ASN A 49 -8.91 -14.63 2.51
N ASN A 50 -7.88 -13.80 2.31
CA ASN A 50 -6.51 -14.26 2.33
C ASN A 50 -5.54 -13.13 2.71
N LEU A 51 -4.29 -13.53 2.99
CA LEU A 51 -3.14 -12.65 3.25
C LEU A 51 -1.89 -13.20 2.55
N PHE A 52 -2.05 -13.83 1.38
CA PHE A 52 -0.94 -14.52 0.71
C PHE A 52 0.20 -13.57 0.35
N GLY A 53 -0.15 -12.34 -0.06
CA GLY A 53 0.79 -11.27 -0.38
C GLY A 53 1.25 -10.43 0.81
N ALA A 54 0.83 -10.71 2.04
CA ALA A 54 1.05 -9.80 3.17
C ALA A 54 2.54 -9.60 3.52
N LEU A 55 3.35 -10.66 3.44
CA LEU A 55 4.79 -10.56 3.68
C LEU A 55 5.48 -9.74 2.59
N GLU A 56 5.21 -10.07 1.32
CA GLU A 56 5.77 -9.33 0.17
C GLU A 56 5.37 -7.85 0.23
N PHE A 57 4.11 -7.57 0.59
CA PHE A 57 3.58 -6.23 0.79
C PHE A 57 4.32 -5.48 1.89
N SER A 58 4.43 -6.08 3.08
CA SER A 58 5.13 -5.48 4.21
C SER A 58 6.58 -5.15 3.88
N GLU A 59 7.31 -6.07 3.26
CA GLU A 59 8.71 -5.85 2.91
C GLU A 59 8.88 -4.79 1.83
N THR A 60 8.04 -4.82 0.79
CA THR A 60 8.15 -3.90 -0.36
C THR A 60 7.85 -2.47 0.06
N LEU A 61 6.76 -2.26 0.81
CA LEU A 61 6.38 -0.92 1.29
C LEU A 61 7.37 -0.40 2.33
N SER A 62 7.82 -1.26 3.26
CA SER A 62 8.83 -0.85 4.24
C SER A 62 10.14 -0.44 3.58
N LYS A 63 10.57 -1.12 2.50
CA LYS A 63 11.74 -0.73 1.69
C LYS A 63 11.53 0.61 0.98
N ALA A 64 10.30 0.94 0.60
CA ALA A 64 9.93 2.22 0.01
C ALA A 64 9.74 3.35 1.05
N GLY A 65 9.86 3.05 2.35
CA GLY A 65 9.66 4.03 3.42
C GLY A 65 8.19 4.38 3.69
N ILE A 66 7.27 3.53 3.21
CA ILE A 66 5.82 3.66 3.40
C ILE A 66 5.40 2.68 4.49
N GLN A 67 4.47 3.09 5.36
CA GLN A 67 3.94 2.20 6.38
C GLN A 67 2.96 1.19 5.76
N PRO A 68 3.28 -0.12 5.77
CA PRO A 68 2.35 -1.16 5.33
C PRO A 68 1.18 -1.37 6.31
#